data_AF-A0A840A0D8-F1
#
_entry.id   AF-A0A840A0D8-F1
#
_cell.length_a   1.000
_cell.length_b   1.000
_cell.length_c   1.000
_cell.angle_alpha   90.00
_cell.angle_beta   90.00
_cell.angle_gamma   90.00
#
_symmetry.space_group_name_H-M   'P 1'
#
loop_
_entity.id
_entity.type
_entity.pdbx_description
1 polymer ?
#
loop_
_entity_poly.entity_id
_entity_poly.type
_entity_poly.pdbx_seq_one_letter_code
_entity_poly.pdbx_strand_id
1 'polypeptide(L)'
;MRRIFALAGLCALAAATIAQAETWTPYAKTANGLEWSYDADYSYRDVQSGRVVVMQAVGKPGAEPRMGPSGPGKADGVGFVTAVDCSGKSMISLGGYSPKKPLELSTTWRTATPGAAKSAEDKALVEAVCKNTAGLAAK
;
A
#
# COMPACT_ATOMS: atom_id res chain seq x y z
N MET A 1 -36.89 55.12 5.39
CA MET A 1 -35.74 54.79 6.27
C MET A 1 -35.60 53.28 6.35
N ARG A 2 -34.40 52.75 6.05
CA ARG A 2 -33.74 51.53 6.59
C ARG A 2 -34.65 50.28 6.76
N ARG A 3 -34.35 49.13 6.14
CA ARG A 3 -33.16 48.30 6.43
C ARG A 3 -32.85 47.33 5.29
N ILE A 4 -31.56 47.16 5.05
CA ILE A 4 -30.90 46.26 4.10
C ILE A 4 -30.45 45.01 4.88
N PHE A 5 -30.20 43.91 4.17
CA PHE A 5 -29.47 42.68 4.54
C PHE A 5 -30.29 41.63 5.32
N ALA A 6 -30.20 40.32 5.06
CA ALA A 6 -29.01 39.56 4.67
C ALA A 6 -29.31 38.31 3.81
N LEU A 7 -28.54 38.18 2.73
CA LEU A 7 -28.07 36.90 2.21
C LEU A 7 -27.09 36.31 3.23
N ALA A 8 -27.34 35.11 3.77
CA ALA A 8 -26.30 34.17 4.23
C ALA A 8 -26.98 32.94 4.84
N GLY A 9 -26.77 31.77 4.23
CA GLY A 9 -27.30 30.54 4.82
C GLY A 9 -27.18 29.27 3.98
N LEU A 10 -26.42 29.26 2.88
CA LEU A 10 -25.92 27.99 2.34
C LEU A 10 -24.57 27.69 2.99
N CYS A 11 -24.61 27.19 4.23
CA CYS A 11 -23.49 26.44 4.77
C CYS A 11 -23.38 25.16 3.97
N ALA A 12 -22.53 25.20 2.95
CA ALA A 12 -22.02 24.05 2.25
C ALA A 12 -21.56 23.00 3.28
N LEU A 13 -22.21 21.84 3.30
CA LEU A 13 -21.60 20.63 3.84
C LEU A 13 -20.41 20.29 2.93
N ALA A 14 -19.28 20.96 3.17
CA ALA A 14 -18.00 20.43 2.78
C ALA A 14 -17.82 19.15 3.59
N ALA A 15 -18.16 18.01 2.98
CA ALA A 15 -17.67 16.71 3.42
C ALA A 15 -16.14 16.78 3.35
N ALA A 16 -15.53 17.25 4.43
CA ALA A 16 -14.11 17.07 4.67
C ALA A 16 -13.91 15.57 4.81
N THR A 17 -13.67 14.90 3.69
CA THR A 17 -13.10 13.55 3.68
C THR A 17 -11.73 13.70 4.32
N ILE A 18 -11.66 13.41 5.61
CA ILE A 18 -10.42 13.21 6.35
C ILE A 18 -9.62 12.20 5.53
N ALA A 19 -8.54 12.62 4.88
CA ALA A 19 -7.63 11.71 4.22
C ALA A 19 -7.07 10.80 5.32
N GLN A 20 -7.59 9.58 5.44
CA GLN A 20 -7.04 8.64 6.39
C GLN A 20 -5.59 8.35 5.98
N ALA A 21 -4.68 8.64 6.90
CA ALA A 21 -3.32 8.18 6.81
C ALA A 21 -3.35 6.65 6.80
N GLU A 22 -3.03 6.03 5.67
CA GLU A 22 -2.85 4.57 5.54
C GLU A 22 -1.81 4.05 6.57
N THR A 23 -1.96 2.79 6.93
CA THR A 23 -1.23 2.13 8.01
C THR A 23 -0.03 1.37 7.47
N TRP A 24 1.12 2.05 7.42
CA TRP A 24 2.37 1.44 6.96
C TRP A 24 3.04 0.60 8.05
N THR A 25 3.22 -0.69 7.78
CA THR A 25 3.86 -1.65 8.69
C THR A 25 5.29 -1.94 8.22
N PRO A 26 6.31 -1.60 9.02
CA PRO A 26 7.71 -1.87 8.68
C PRO A 26 8.01 -3.37 8.76
N TYR A 27 8.84 -3.86 7.85
CA TYR A 27 9.24 -5.29 7.83
C TYR A 27 10.73 -5.53 7.59
N ALA A 28 11.48 -4.59 7.01
CA ALA A 28 12.91 -4.74 6.82
C ALA A 28 13.63 -3.39 6.88
N LYS A 29 14.88 -3.40 7.34
CA LYS A 29 15.76 -2.23 7.34
C LYS A 29 17.13 -2.62 6.80
N THR A 30 17.59 -1.89 5.80
CA THR A 30 18.90 -2.12 5.16
C THR A 30 20.01 -1.43 5.95
N ALA A 31 21.26 -1.85 5.73
CA ALA A 31 22.42 -1.32 6.46
C ALA A 31 22.67 0.17 6.24
N ASN A 32 22.29 0.71 5.08
CA ASN A 32 22.33 2.15 4.77
C ASN A 32 21.14 2.94 5.37
N GLY A 33 20.34 2.28 6.21
CA GLY A 33 19.24 2.87 6.92
C GLY A 33 17.91 2.84 6.19
N LEU A 34 17.79 2.47 4.91
CA LEU A 34 16.48 2.44 4.25
C LEU A 34 15.55 1.43 4.92
N GLU A 35 14.30 1.84 5.11
CA GLU A 35 13.29 1.00 5.75
C GLU A 35 12.19 0.66 4.74
N TRP A 36 11.88 -0.63 4.67
CA TRP A 36 10.82 -1.18 3.86
C TRP A 36 9.58 -1.37 4.72
N SER A 37 8.45 -0.96 4.16
CA SER A 37 7.14 -1.10 4.80
C SER A 37 6.11 -1.58 3.79
N TYR A 38 5.02 -2.16 4.28
CA TYR A 38 3.83 -2.44 3.48
C TYR A 38 2.59 -1.72 4.05
N ASP A 39 1.67 -1.32 3.18
CA ASP A 39 0.41 -0.70 3.57
C ASP A 39 -0.61 -1.77 3.98
N ALA A 40 -0.94 -1.81 5.27
CA ALA A 40 -1.91 -2.74 5.83
C ALA A 40 -3.35 -2.43 5.37
N ASP A 41 -3.68 -1.18 5.06
CA ASP A 41 -5.02 -0.78 4.61
C ASP A 41 -5.26 -1.13 3.14
N TYR A 42 -4.20 -1.11 2.32
CA TYR A 42 -4.25 -1.67 0.96
C TYR A 42 -4.31 -3.20 0.96
N SER A 43 -3.82 -3.86 2.00
CA SER A 43 -3.61 -5.31 1.99
C SER A 43 -4.93 -6.10 1.94
N TYR A 44 -4.99 -7.14 1.11
CA TYR A 44 -6.17 -8.00 1.00
C TYR A 44 -5.82 -9.42 0.58
N ARG A 45 -6.71 -10.38 0.86
CA ARG A 45 -6.62 -11.74 0.33
C ARG A 45 -7.41 -11.81 -0.98
N ASP A 46 -6.73 -12.13 -2.07
CA ASP A 46 -7.37 -12.33 -3.37
C ASP A 46 -8.07 -13.70 -3.41
N VAL A 47 -9.37 -13.72 -3.69
CA VAL A 47 -10.18 -14.95 -3.64
C VAL A 47 -9.86 -15.92 -4.77
N GLN A 48 -9.41 -15.42 -5.92
CA GLN A 48 -9.12 -16.25 -7.09
C GLN A 48 -7.81 -17.01 -6.95
N SER A 49 -6.76 -16.33 -6.50
CA SER A 49 -5.44 -16.91 -6.34
C SER A 49 -5.16 -17.44 -4.93
N GLY A 50 -5.94 -17.01 -3.93
CA GLY A 50 -5.71 -17.30 -2.52
C GLY A 50 -4.51 -16.55 -1.92
N ARG A 51 -3.83 -15.71 -2.70
CA ARG A 51 -2.63 -14.96 -2.29
C ARG A 51 -3.00 -13.67 -1.57
N VAL A 52 -2.09 -13.19 -0.74
CA VAL A 52 -2.21 -11.89 -0.08
C VAL A 52 -1.57 -10.83 -0.95
N VAL A 53 -2.32 -9.83 -1.37
CA VAL A 53 -1.82 -8.70 -2.16
C VAL A 53 -1.50 -7.56 -1.21
N VAL A 54 -0.29 -7.04 -1.32
CA VAL A 54 0.21 -5.93 -0.49
C VAL A 54 0.86 -4.86 -1.35
N MET A 55 0.83 -3.62 -0.87
CA MET A 55 1.59 -2.51 -1.42
C MET A 55 2.81 -2.25 -0.54
N GLN A 56 4.00 -2.31 -1.13
CA GLN A 56 5.27 -2.07 -0.48
C GLN A 56 5.82 -0.71 -0.88
N ALA A 57 6.60 -0.10 0.00
CA ALA A 57 7.38 1.09 -0.29
C ALA A 57 8.70 1.12 0.48
N VAL A 58 9.62 1.94 0.00
CA VAL A 58 10.93 2.22 0.63
C VAL A 58 10.98 3.67 1.04
N GLY A 59 11.38 3.93 2.29
CA GLY A 59 11.56 5.28 2.83
C GLY A 59 12.87 5.44 3.60
N LYS A 60 13.25 6.69 3.88
CA LYS A 60 14.27 6.97 4.91
C LYS A 60 13.64 6.81 6.30
N PRO A 61 14.36 6.32 7.31
CA PRO A 61 13.86 6.25 8.68
C PRO A 61 13.44 7.63 9.16
N GLY A 62 12.22 7.73 9.70
CA GLY A 62 11.70 9.00 10.21
C GLY A 62 11.45 10.06 9.12
N ALA A 63 11.32 9.66 7.85
CA ALA A 63 10.92 10.58 6.80
C ALA A 63 9.52 11.15 7.12
N GLU A 64 9.48 12.44 7.44
CA GLU A 64 8.26 13.25 7.39
C GLU A 64 8.25 14.08 6.08
N PRO A 65 7.15 14.06 5.31
CA PRO A 65 5.97 13.25 5.52
C PRO A 65 6.11 11.86 4.87
N ARG A 66 5.79 10.84 5.68
CA ARG A 66 5.28 9.52 5.32
C ARG A 66 6.24 8.51 4.66
N MET A 67 6.31 7.35 5.30
CA MET A 67 6.84 6.10 4.76
C MET A 67 5.93 5.60 3.64
N GLY A 68 6.38 5.66 2.39
CA GLY A 68 5.60 5.24 1.22
C GLY A 68 4.68 6.33 0.64
N PRO A 69 4.12 6.11 -0.57
CA PRO A 69 3.22 7.06 -1.18
C PRO A 69 1.97 7.26 -0.32
N SER A 70 1.24 8.35 -0.50
CA SER A 70 -0.08 8.56 0.13
C SER A 70 -1.20 7.70 -0.47
N GLY A 71 -0.85 6.70 -1.27
CA GLY A 71 -1.77 5.95 -2.11
C GLY A 71 -1.10 5.14 -3.21
N PRO A 72 -1.72 4.05 -3.66
CA PRO A 72 -1.35 3.39 -4.91
C PRO A 72 -1.25 4.36 -6.09
N GLY A 73 -0.06 4.49 -6.69
CA GLY A 73 0.18 5.34 -7.86
C GLY A 73 0.25 6.84 -7.57
N LYS A 74 0.35 7.27 -6.30
CA LYS A 74 0.59 8.68 -5.94
C LYS A 74 2.04 9.07 -6.21
N ALA A 75 2.25 10.35 -6.52
CA ALA A 75 3.53 10.87 -6.99
C ALA A 75 4.55 11.19 -5.89
N ASP A 76 4.28 10.75 -4.66
CA ASP A 76 5.06 11.03 -3.46
C ASP A 76 5.82 9.79 -2.95
N GLY A 77 5.78 8.66 -3.66
CA GLY A 77 6.50 7.45 -3.27
C GLY A 77 6.92 6.56 -4.44
N VAL A 78 7.89 5.69 -4.16
CA VAL A 78 8.32 4.59 -5.03
C VAL A 78 8.04 3.29 -4.31
N GLY A 79 7.50 2.32 -5.04
CA GLY A 79 7.23 1.02 -4.45
C GLY A 79 6.65 0.02 -5.42
N PHE A 80 6.11 -1.05 -4.86
CA PHE A 80 5.70 -2.23 -5.61
C PHE A 80 4.39 -2.77 -5.05
N VAL A 81 3.57 -3.35 -5.91
CA VAL A 81 2.49 -4.24 -5.49
C VAL A 81 2.95 -5.66 -5.70
N THR A 82 2.77 -6.49 -4.67
CA THR A 82 3.26 -7.86 -4.64
C THR A 82 2.15 -8.77 -4.11
N ALA A 83 1.98 -9.92 -4.76
CA ALA A 83 1.16 -11.01 -4.24
C ALA A 83 2.06 -12.02 -3.54
N VAL A 84 1.75 -12.31 -2.29
CA VAL A 84 2.45 -13.23 -1.41
C VAL A 84 1.62 -14.50 -1.28
N ASP A 85 2.23 -15.63 -1.63
CA ASP A 85 1.71 -16.95 -1.31
C ASP A 85 2.31 -17.41 0.02
N CYS A 86 1.48 -17.36 1.06
CA CYS A 86 1.88 -17.73 2.41
C CYS A 86 2.12 -19.24 2.60
N SER A 87 1.47 -20.08 1.79
CA SER A 87 1.63 -21.54 1.86
C SER A 87 2.95 -21.95 1.22
N GLY A 88 3.23 -21.42 0.02
CA GLY A 88 4.45 -21.72 -0.74
C GLY A 88 5.66 -20.86 -0.39
N LYS A 89 5.51 -19.86 0.51
CA LYS A 89 6.54 -18.85 0.84
C LYS A 89 7.15 -18.22 -0.42
N SER A 90 6.28 -17.88 -1.35
CA SER A 90 6.62 -17.42 -2.69
C SER A 90 5.89 -16.12 -3.00
N MET A 91 6.33 -15.42 -4.05
CA MET A 91 5.83 -14.09 -4.37
C MET A 91 5.82 -13.80 -5.86
N ILE A 92 4.92 -12.89 -6.25
CA ILE A 92 4.78 -12.37 -7.62
C ILE A 92 4.77 -10.85 -7.53
N SER A 93 5.66 -10.20 -8.27
CA SER A 93 5.57 -8.76 -8.49
C SER A 93 4.41 -8.49 -9.45
N LEU A 94 3.42 -7.71 -9.01
CA LEU A 94 2.29 -7.32 -9.84
C LEU A 94 2.61 -6.07 -10.65
N GLY A 95 3.39 -5.15 -10.08
CA GLY A 95 3.75 -3.90 -10.72
C GLY A 95 4.55 -3.00 -9.80
N GLY A 96 5.31 -2.08 -10.39
CA GLY A 96 6.02 -1.03 -9.67
C GLY A 96 5.41 0.33 -9.98
N TYR A 97 5.47 1.25 -9.03
CA TYR A 97 5.02 2.63 -9.19
C TYR A 97 6.11 3.60 -8.73
N SER A 98 6.06 4.81 -9.28
CA SER A 98 6.95 5.91 -8.93
C SER A 98 6.29 7.25 -9.30
N PRO A 99 6.84 8.41 -8.91
CA PRO A 99 6.31 9.71 -9.33
C PRO A 99 6.26 9.90 -10.85
N LYS A 100 7.08 9.17 -11.60
CA LYS A 100 7.17 9.24 -13.06
C LYS A 100 6.44 8.10 -13.78
N LYS A 101 5.93 7.11 -13.03
CA LYS A 101 5.32 5.90 -13.58
C LYS A 101 4.10 5.50 -12.74
N PRO A 102 2.87 5.62 -13.26
CA PRO A 102 1.68 5.20 -12.54
C PRO A 102 1.73 3.68 -12.26
N LEU A 103 0.95 3.26 -11.27
CA LEU A 103 0.82 1.84 -10.96
C LEU A 103 0.05 1.12 -12.08
N GLU A 104 0.72 0.18 -12.74
CA GLU A 104 0.10 -0.76 -13.68
C GLU A 104 0.31 -2.19 -13.16
N LEU A 105 -0.79 -2.89 -12.90
CA LEU A 105 -0.76 -4.28 -12.45
C LEU A 105 -0.76 -5.21 -13.67
N SER A 106 0.14 -6.18 -13.69
CA SER A 106 0.13 -7.29 -14.66
C SER A 106 -1.25 -7.94 -14.69
N THR A 107 -1.83 -8.18 -15.86
CA THR A 107 -3.17 -8.79 -15.97
C THR A 107 -3.16 -10.30 -15.69
N THR A 108 -2.00 -10.94 -15.77
CA THR A 108 -1.83 -12.40 -15.66
C THR A 108 -1.31 -12.85 -14.30
N TRP A 109 -1.14 -11.93 -13.35
CA TRP A 109 -0.51 -12.24 -12.05
C TRP A 109 -1.21 -13.35 -11.26
N ARG A 110 -2.53 -13.49 -11.41
CA ARG A 110 -3.31 -14.52 -10.70
C ARG A 110 -2.98 -15.93 -11.14
N THR A 111 -2.64 -16.11 -12.42
CA THR A 111 -2.30 -17.41 -13.01
C THR A 111 -0.79 -17.61 -13.16
N ALA A 112 0.01 -16.57 -12.96
CA ALA A 112 1.46 -16.68 -13.00
C ALA A 112 2.01 -17.58 -11.89
N THR A 113 3.10 -18.28 -12.20
CA THR A 113 3.84 -19.09 -11.23
C THR A 113 4.65 -18.18 -10.32
N PRO A 114 4.45 -18.23 -8.99
CA PRO A 114 5.21 -17.41 -8.06
C PRO A 114 6.66 -17.87 -7.96
N GLY A 115 7.57 -16.89 -7.82
CA GLY A 115 8.98 -17.16 -7.53
C GLY A 115 9.20 -17.32 -6.04
N ALA A 116 10.11 -18.21 -5.62
CA ALA A 116 10.49 -18.32 -4.22
C ALA A 116 11.06 -16.99 -3.70
N ALA A 117 10.76 -16.63 -2.45
CA ALA A 117 11.38 -15.50 -1.75
C ALA A 117 12.87 -15.79 -1.53
N LYS A 118 13.76 -15.01 -2.17
CA LYS A 118 15.21 -15.30 -2.19
C LYS A 118 15.98 -14.37 -1.25
N SER A 119 15.73 -13.07 -1.34
CA SER A 119 16.44 -12.06 -0.56
C SER A 119 16.02 -12.08 0.92
N ALA A 120 16.76 -11.37 1.76
CA ALA A 120 16.39 -11.23 3.17
C ALA A 120 15.09 -10.41 3.30
N GLU A 121 14.94 -9.38 2.46
CA GLU A 121 13.77 -8.50 2.39
C GLU A 121 12.52 -9.25 1.90
N ASP A 122 12.66 -10.12 0.89
CA ASP A 122 11.57 -10.97 0.39
C ASP A 122 11.04 -11.90 1.50
N LYS A 123 11.96 -12.54 2.22
CA LYS A 123 11.62 -13.45 3.31
C LYS A 123 10.97 -12.71 4.48
N ALA A 124 11.50 -11.53 4.82
CA ALA A 124 10.93 -10.66 5.84
C ALA A 124 9.52 -10.18 5.47
N LEU A 125 9.28 -9.85 4.19
CA LEU A 125 7.94 -9.51 3.71
C LEU A 125 6.99 -10.70 3.87
N VAL A 126 7.36 -11.88 3.37
CA VAL A 126 6.54 -13.09 3.48
C VAL A 126 6.20 -13.35 4.95
N GLU A 127 7.19 -13.28 5.84
CA GLU A 127 6.97 -13.48 7.27
C GLU A 127 6.01 -12.43 7.87
N ALA A 128 6.22 -11.14 7.58
CA ALA A 128 5.40 -10.06 8.11
C ALA A 128 3.94 -10.14 7.62
N VAL A 129 3.74 -10.37 6.33
CA VAL A 129 2.42 -10.46 5.71
C VAL A 129 1.67 -11.70 6.19
N CYS A 130 2.35 -12.85 6.24
CA CYS A 130 1.71 -14.12 6.55
C CYS A 130 1.32 -14.29 8.02
N LYS A 131 1.88 -13.47 8.93
CA LYS A 131 1.46 -13.40 10.34
C LYS A 131 0.07 -12.78 10.53
N ASN A 132 -0.38 -11.92 9.60
CA ASN A 132 -1.56 -11.07 9.77
C ASN A 132 -2.70 -11.37 8.78
N THR A 133 -2.80 -12.59 8.27
CA THR A 133 -3.76 -12.92 7.19
C THR A 133 -5.21 -13.04 7.64
N ALA A 134 -5.45 -13.42 8.90
CA ALA A 134 -6.79 -13.69 9.41
C ALA A 134 -7.72 -12.45 9.46
N GLY A 135 -7.15 -11.25 9.54
CA GLY A 135 -7.89 -9.98 9.57
C GLY A 135 -8.09 -9.33 8.21
N LEU A 136 -7.57 -9.92 7.13
CA LEU A 136 -7.61 -9.30 5.81
C LEU A 136 -8.97 -9.50 5.13
N ALA A 137 -9.46 -8.43 4.51
CA ALA A 137 -10.62 -8.52 3.63
C ALA A 137 -10.35 -9.48 2.47
N ALA A 138 -11.34 -10.29 2.12
CA ALA A 138 -11.34 -11.10 0.91
C ALA A 138 -11.86 -10.25 -0.27
N LYS A 139 -11.09 -10.16 -1.36
CA LYS A 139 -11.46 -9.42 -2.57
C LYS A 139 -11.26 -10.25 -3.83
#